data_AF-A0A2S4N5Y3-F1
#
_entry.id   AF-A0A2S4N5Y3-F1
#
_cell.length_a   1.000
_cell.length_b   1.000
_cell.length_c   1.000
_cell.angle_alpha   90.00
_cell.angle_beta   90.00
_cell.angle_gamma   90.00
#
_symmetry.space_group_name_H-M   'P 1'
#
loop_
_entity.id
_entity.type
_entity.pdbx_description
1 polymer ?
#
loop_
_entity_poly.entity_id
_entity_poly.type
_entity_poly.pdbx_seq_one_letter_code
_entity_poly.pdbx_strand_id
1 'polypeptide(L)'
;MAAKSGNYHDIYLVRDGKYITLKSDVVAFCEKYIKPVHPRNWDWSKRDFENPKNDPTIEEARVIRDLVYKDLKKNVATQIDLSTVVNANAILAFLNPKGKNEEFNMQQFAYALKVELEHGKLKDTNVTNNHPFLTAMIVLAHMSETVTYYERLKVMETEGEIFEITRKIQKTRGKAKEELYKQLADAELSLVDARKELAHRLDIMDEIPVLEEVGD
;
A
#
# COMPACT_ATOMS: atom_id res chain seq x y z
N MET A 1 -14.64 29.18 -7.23
CA MET A 1 -15.47 29.19 -6.00
C MET A 1 -14.56 28.83 -4.85
N ALA A 2 -14.58 29.58 -3.74
CA ALA A 2 -13.85 29.17 -2.54
C ALA A 2 -14.47 27.85 -2.03
N ALA A 3 -13.67 26.79 -1.96
CA ALA A 3 -14.12 25.51 -1.43
C ALA A 3 -14.64 25.72 -0.01
N LYS A 4 -15.88 25.33 0.27
CA LYS A 4 -16.39 25.25 1.64
C LYS A 4 -15.54 24.21 2.36
N SER A 5 -14.87 24.62 3.43
CA SER A 5 -14.14 23.73 4.33
C SER A 5 -15.11 22.66 4.87
N GLY A 6 -14.91 21.39 4.52
CA GLY A 6 -15.71 20.27 5.02
C GLY A 6 -15.53 20.06 6.53
N ASN A 7 -16.41 19.29 7.18
CA ASN A 7 -16.31 19.09 8.63
C ASN A 7 -15.22 18.10 9.06
N TYR A 8 -14.71 17.29 8.14
CA TYR A 8 -13.70 16.26 8.40
C TYR A 8 -12.34 16.73 7.88
N HIS A 9 -11.61 17.45 8.73
CA HIS A 9 -10.29 18.01 8.39
C HIS A 9 -9.12 17.34 9.12
N ASP A 10 -9.37 16.73 10.26
CA ASP A 10 -8.38 15.97 11.02
C ASP A 10 -9.08 14.93 11.91
N ILE A 11 -8.34 13.89 12.30
CA ILE A 11 -8.79 12.83 13.19
C ILE A 11 -8.00 12.93 14.48
N TYR A 12 -8.62 12.66 15.63
CA TYR A 12 -7.94 12.69 16.92
C TYR A 12 -7.73 11.28 17.46
N LEU A 13 -6.51 11.01 17.93
CA LEU A 13 -6.15 9.81 18.67
C LEU A 13 -6.13 10.12 20.17
N VAL A 14 -6.46 9.15 21.01
CA VAL A 14 -6.29 9.26 22.46
C VAL A 14 -4.98 8.58 22.85
N ARG A 15 -4.02 9.35 23.36
CA ARG A 15 -2.77 8.85 23.94
C ARG A 15 -2.61 9.39 25.34
N ASP A 16 -2.45 8.49 26.32
CA ASP A 16 -2.32 8.83 27.75
C ASP A 16 -3.43 9.77 28.26
N GLY A 17 -4.67 9.54 27.80
CA GLY A 17 -5.84 10.35 28.16
C GLY A 17 -5.91 11.74 27.51
N LYS A 18 -5.03 12.04 26.54
CA LYS A 18 -5.03 13.30 25.78
C LYS A 18 -5.36 13.07 24.32
N TYR A 19 -6.11 14.01 23.74
CA TYR A 19 -6.35 14.06 22.31
C TYR A 19 -5.14 14.65 21.59
N ILE A 20 -4.58 13.88 20.65
CA ILE A 20 -3.56 14.33 19.71
C ILE A 20 -4.12 14.23 18.30
N THR A 21 -3.73 15.12 17.39
CA THR A 21 -4.18 14.99 16.00
C THR A 21 -3.41 13.88 15.31
N LEU A 22 -4.07 13.16 14.40
CA LEU A 22 -3.46 12.12 13.61
C LEU A 22 -2.31 12.69 12.78
N LYS A 23 -2.47 13.91 12.24
CA LYS A 23 -1.38 14.61 11.55
C LYS A 23 -0.14 14.82 12.43
N SER A 24 -0.32 15.19 13.70
CA SER A 24 0.82 15.35 14.63
C SER A 24 1.48 14.01 14.96
N ASP A 25 0.68 12.94 15.03
CA ASP A 25 1.18 11.58 15.27
C ASP A 25 1.95 11.03 14.07
N VAL A 26 1.54 11.33 12.83
CA VAL A 26 2.30 11.00 11.61
C VAL A 26 3.73 11.54 11.71
N VAL A 27 3.88 12.81 12.07
CA VAL A 27 5.21 13.44 12.20
C VAL A 27 6.02 12.75 13.30
N ALA A 28 5.41 12.50 14.47
CA ALA A 28 6.10 11.84 15.59
C ALA A 28 6.51 10.40 15.24
N PHE A 29 5.65 9.66 14.54
CA PHE A 29 5.93 8.32 14.05
C PHE A 29 7.08 8.33 13.05
N CYS A 30 7.00 9.19 12.02
CA CYS A 30 8.02 9.27 10.99
C CYS A 30 9.37 9.72 11.55
N GLU A 31 9.40 10.67 12.50
CA GLU A 31 10.62 11.11 13.17
C GLU A 31 11.29 9.95 13.93
N LYS A 32 10.48 9.12 14.60
CA LYS A 32 10.96 7.99 15.41
C LYS A 32 11.41 6.79 14.57
N TYR A 33 10.66 6.46 13.52
CA TYR A 33 10.78 5.18 12.82
C TYR A 33 11.31 5.32 11.39
N ILE A 34 10.85 6.32 10.63
CA ILE A 34 11.19 6.47 9.21
C ILE A 34 12.50 7.23 9.02
N LYS A 35 12.70 8.33 9.73
CA LYS A 35 13.88 9.19 9.63
C LYS A 35 15.22 8.48 9.84
N PRO A 36 15.35 7.51 10.77
CA PRO A 36 16.60 6.75 10.93
C PRO A 36 17.04 5.99 9.67
N VAL A 37 16.09 5.49 8.87
CA VAL A 37 16.38 4.69 7.66
C VAL A 37 16.27 5.50 6.37
N HIS A 38 15.51 6.60 6.38
CA HIS A 38 15.34 7.49 5.22
C HIS A 38 15.45 8.96 5.65
N PRO A 39 16.65 9.50 5.93
CA PRO A 39 16.81 10.84 6.55
C PRO A 39 16.32 12.03 5.72
N ARG A 40 16.15 11.85 4.41
CA ARG A 40 15.61 12.87 3.51
C ARG A 40 14.15 12.55 3.24
N ASN A 41 13.30 13.57 3.16
CA ASN A 41 11.89 13.41 2.86
C ASN A 41 11.11 12.50 3.84
N TRP A 42 11.63 12.19 5.04
CA TRP A 42 11.05 11.24 6.00
C TRP A 42 9.62 11.55 6.47
N ASP A 43 9.18 12.82 6.43
CA ASP A 43 7.89 13.29 6.96
C ASP A 43 6.74 12.97 5.98
N TRP A 44 6.06 11.83 6.17
CA TRP A 44 4.95 11.41 5.32
C TRP A 44 3.73 12.34 5.38
N SER A 45 3.64 13.22 6.41
CA SER A 45 2.56 14.22 6.50
C SER A 45 2.67 15.34 5.47
N LYS A 46 3.85 15.49 4.84
CA LYS A 46 4.16 16.50 3.82
C LYS A 46 4.83 15.93 2.59
N ARG A 47 5.20 14.64 2.61
CA ARG A 47 5.81 13.96 1.47
C ARG A 47 4.83 13.97 0.29
N ASP A 48 5.36 14.33 -0.87
CA ASP A 48 4.61 14.34 -2.13
C ASP A 48 4.61 12.94 -2.75
N PHE A 49 3.58 12.14 -2.47
CA PHE A 49 3.42 10.79 -3.02
C PHE A 49 2.84 10.77 -4.46
N GLU A 50 2.56 11.92 -5.06
CA GLU A 50 2.24 11.99 -6.50
C GLU A 50 3.47 11.81 -7.38
N ASN A 51 4.65 12.06 -6.81
CA ASN A 51 5.93 11.84 -7.46
C ASN A 51 6.45 10.44 -7.11
N PRO A 52 6.54 9.51 -8.08
CA PRO A 52 6.99 8.13 -7.82
C PRO A 52 8.39 8.03 -7.20
N LYS A 53 9.21 9.08 -7.29
CA LYS A 53 10.52 9.13 -6.62
C LYS A 53 10.43 9.21 -5.10
N ASN A 54 9.24 9.50 -4.58
CA ASN A 54 8.94 9.64 -3.17
C ASN A 54 8.14 8.45 -2.63
N ASP A 55 7.90 7.42 -3.45
CA ASP A 55 7.25 6.19 -3.02
C ASP A 55 7.97 5.58 -1.81
N PRO A 56 7.25 4.81 -0.95
CA PRO A 56 7.86 4.10 0.16
C PRO A 56 9.05 3.23 -0.30
N THR A 57 10.17 3.34 0.42
CA THR A 57 11.34 2.49 0.13
C THR A 57 11.22 1.12 0.79
N ILE A 58 12.03 0.16 0.34
CA ILE A 58 12.12 -1.17 0.98
C ILE A 58 12.50 -1.04 2.46
N GLU A 59 13.41 -0.12 2.81
CA GLU A 59 13.82 0.11 4.20
C GLU A 59 12.69 0.69 5.07
N GLU A 60 11.88 1.59 4.50
CA GLU A 60 10.69 2.09 5.19
C GLU A 60 9.66 0.98 5.39
N ALA A 61 9.44 0.16 4.36
CA ALA A 61 8.57 -1.00 4.43
C ALA A 61 9.05 -2.01 5.48
N ARG A 62 10.36 -2.25 5.62
CA ARG A 62 10.96 -3.10 6.66
C ARG A 62 10.67 -2.60 8.07
N VAL A 63 10.82 -1.29 8.31
CA VAL A 63 10.51 -0.67 9.61
C VAL A 63 9.04 -0.84 9.96
N ILE A 64 8.15 -0.59 9.00
CA ILE A 64 6.70 -0.74 9.19
C ILE A 64 6.36 -2.22 9.43
N ARG A 65 6.93 -3.12 8.62
CA ARG A 65 6.81 -4.57 8.74
C ARG A 65 7.23 -5.04 10.11
N ASP A 66 8.33 -4.56 10.68
CA ASP A 66 8.81 -4.99 12.00
C ASP A 66 7.79 -4.65 13.11
N LEU A 67 7.13 -3.50 13.02
CA LEU A 67 6.07 -3.10 13.94
C LEU A 67 4.82 -3.98 13.78
N VAL A 68 4.39 -4.19 12.54
CA VAL A 68 3.24 -5.06 12.22
C VAL A 68 3.50 -6.50 12.65
N TYR A 69 4.66 -7.04 12.30
CA TYR A 69 5.05 -8.42 12.60
C TYR A 69 5.16 -8.65 14.12
N LYS A 70 5.61 -7.64 14.86
CA LYS A 70 5.57 -7.66 16.33
C LYS A 70 4.14 -7.69 16.85
N ASP A 71 3.25 -6.86 16.31
CA ASP A 71 1.86 -6.74 16.77
C ASP A 71 1.00 -7.97 16.40
N LEU A 72 1.32 -8.67 15.31
CA LEU A 72 0.69 -9.95 14.94
C LEU A 72 1.13 -11.13 15.82
N LYS A 73 2.29 -11.04 16.49
CA LYS A 73 2.74 -12.09 17.41
C LYS A 73 1.99 -12.00 18.74
N LYS A 74 1.21 -13.03 19.05
CA LYS A 74 0.47 -13.16 20.32
C LYS A 74 1.40 -12.94 21.53
N ASN A 75 0.94 -12.15 22.51
CA ASN A 75 1.57 -11.84 23.81
C ASN A 75 2.58 -10.68 23.88
N VAL A 76 2.44 -9.65 23.04
CA VAL A 76 3.20 -8.41 23.19
C VAL A 76 2.24 -7.24 23.38
N ALA A 77 2.59 -6.23 24.18
CA ALA A 77 1.83 -4.98 24.19
C ALA A 77 1.88 -4.36 22.79
N THR A 78 0.75 -4.34 22.10
CA THR A 78 0.61 -3.89 20.71
C THR A 78 0.07 -2.47 20.64
N GLN A 79 0.28 -1.80 19.50
CA GLN A 79 -0.35 -0.51 19.25
C GLN A 79 -1.83 -0.66 18.87
N ILE A 80 -2.16 -1.78 18.22
CA ILE A 80 -3.51 -2.15 17.80
C ILE A 80 -3.73 -3.63 18.14
N ASP A 81 -4.94 -3.98 18.59
CA ASP A 81 -5.34 -5.38 18.73
C ASP A 81 -5.61 -5.98 17.34
N LEU A 82 -4.70 -6.84 16.89
CA LEU A 82 -4.79 -7.54 15.61
C LEU A 82 -5.26 -9.00 15.78
N SER A 83 -5.81 -9.35 16.94
CA SER A 83 -6.24 -10.72 17.23
C SER A 83 -7.39 -11.22 16.34
N THR A 84 -8.11 -10.32 15.69
CA THR A 84 -9.21 -10.62 14.77
C THR A 84 -8.79 -10.73 13.31
N VAL A 85 -7.51 -10.54 12.98
CA VAL A 85 -7.03 -10.68 11.61
C VAL A 85 -7.12 -12.15 11.19
N VAL A 86 -7.97 -12.43 10.20
CA VAL A 86 -8.07 -13.75 9.58
C VAL A 86 -6.81 -14.08 8.78
N ASN A 87 -6.49 -15.37 8.62
CA ASN A 87 -5.31 -15.82 7.88
C ASN A 87 -3.97 -15.23 8.37
N ALA A 88 -3.88 -14.83 9.66
CA ALA A 88 -2.70 -14.19 10.24
C ALA A 88 -1.40 -15.00 10.06
N ASN A 89 -1.48 -16.34 9.96
CA ASN A 89 -0.32 -17.20 9.72
C ASN A 89 0.30 -16.97 8.32
N ALA A 90 -0.52 -16.74 7.29
CA ALA A 90 -0.03 -16.43 5.95
C ALA A 90 0.65 -15.06 5.91
N ILE A 91 0.06 -14.07 6.59
CA ILE A 91 0.63 -12.73 6.73
C ILE A 91 1.94 -12.77 7.52
N LEU A 92 2.00 -13.51 8.62
CA LEU A 92 3.22 -13.69 9.42
C LEU A 92 4.34 -14.35 8.62
N ALA A 93 4.01 -15.34 7.77
CA ALA A 93 4.99 -15.95 6.89
C ALA A 93 5.50 -14.96 5.83
N PHE A 94 4.60 -14.21 5.19
CA PHE A 94 4.94 -13.16 4.23
C PHE A 94 5.84 -12.08 4.85
N LEU A 95 5.51 -11.61 6.06
CA LEU A 95 6.24 -10.57 6.78
C LEU A 95 7.44 -11.10 7.59
N ASN A 96 7.83 -12.36 7.44
CA ASN A 96 8.92 -12.91 8.23
C ASN A 96 10.27 -12.26 7.84
N PRO A 97 10.95 -11.54 8.74
CA PRO A 97 12.24 -10.89 8.44
C PRO A 97 13.39 -11.90 8.19
N LYS A 98 13.15 -13.19 8.44
CA LYS A 98 14.09 -14.28 8.18
C LYS A 98 13.59 -15.25 7.10
N GLY A 99 12.55 -14.89 6.37
CA GLY A 99 12.05 -15.70 5.25
C GLY A 99 13.06 -15.75 4.11
N LYS A 100 13.06 -16.85 3.36
CA LYS A 100 13.89 -17.05 2.16
C LYS A 100 13.63 -15.96 1.11
N ASN A 101 12.38 -15.52 0.98
CA ASN A 101 11.95 -14.51 0.00
C ASN A 101 11.77 -13.10 0.61
N GLU A 102 12.45 -12.78 1.73
CA GLU A 102 12.24 -11.52 2.47
C GLU A 102 12.36 -10.26 1.60
N GLU A 103 13.43 -10.13 0.80
CA GLU A 103 13.65 -8.95 -0.05
C GLU A 103 12.50 -8.77 -1.04
N PHE A 104 12.08 -9.86 -1.69
CA PHE A 104 10.95 -9.85 -2.62
C PHE A 104 9.64 -9.49 -1.93
N ASN A 105 9.35 -10.08 -0.76
CA ASN A 105 8.17 -9.75 0.01
C ASN A 105 8.17 -8.28 0.46
N MET A 106 9.33 -7.69 0.76
CA MET A 106 9.41 -6.26 1.12
C MET A 106 9.26 -5.33 -0.08
N GLN A 107 9.66 -5.75 -1.29
CA GLN A 107 9.31 -5.04 -2.52
C GLN A 107 7.79 -5.02 -2.73
N GLN A 108 7.13 -6.17 -2.56
CA GLN A 108 5.67 -6.28 -2.63
C GLN A 108 4.98 -5.45 -1.54
N PHE A 109 5.49 -5.48 -0.31
CA PHE A 109 4.92 -4.71 0.80
C PHE A 109 5.10 -3.19 0.60
N ALA A 110 6.25 -2.74 0.09
CA ALA A 110 6.48 -1.34 -0.27
C ALA A 110 5.52 -0.89 -1.39
N TYR A 111 5.30 -1.75 -2.39
CA TYR A 111 4.32 -1.51 -3.44
C TYR A 111 2.87 -1.44 -2.89
N ALA A 112 2.50 -2.34 -1.98
CA ALA A 112 1.20 -2.30 -1.32
C ALA A 112 0.98 -0.99 -0.53
N LEU A 113 1.98 -0.55 0.23
CA LEU A 113 1.93 0.74 0.94
C LEU A 113 1.76 1.91 -0.02
N LYS A 114 2.45 1.89 -1.17
CA LYS A 114 2.29 2.89 -2.23
C LYS A 114 0.85 2.94 -2.74
N VAL A 115 0.25 1.78 -3.05
CA VAL A 115 -1.13 1.71 -3.56
C VAL A 115 -2.09 2.34 -2.57
N GLU A 116 -1.97 2.02 -1.27
CA GLU A 116 -2.86 2.59 -0.25
C GLU A 116 -2.66 4.10 -0.03
N LEU A 117 -1.45 4.63 -0.29
CA LEU A 117 -1.21 6.07 -0.28
C LEU A 117 -1.90 6.80 -1.43
N GLU A 118 -2.33 6.09 -2.48
CA GLU A 118 -3.07 6.72 -3.58
C GLU A 118 -4.43 7.25 -3.13
N HIS A 119 -5.05 6.67 -2.10
CA HIS A 119 -6.25 7.22 -1.47
C HIS A 119 -6.01 8.60 -0.84
N GLY A 120 -4.75 8.94 -0.57
CA GLY A 120 -4.33 10.26 -0.09
C GLY A 120 -4.21 11.35 -1.16
N LYS A 121 -4.22 10.99 -2.45
CA LYS A 121 -4.13 11.93 -3.60
C LYS A 121 -5.26 12.95 -3.59
N LEU A 122 -6.47 12.48 -3.29
CA LEU A 122 -7.62 13.32 -3.01
C LEU A 122 -7.66 13.57 -1.50
N LYS A 123 -7.41 14.81 -1.08
CA LYS A 123 -7.34 15.19 0.34
C LYS A 123 -8.56 14.75 1.15
N ASP A 124 -9.74 14.82 0.54
CA ASP A 124 -11.01 14.50 1.20
C ASP A 124 -11.21 12.98 1.41
N THR A 125 -10.44 12.13 0.73
CA THR A 125 -10.42 10.66 0.94
C THR A 125 -9.21 10.19 1.73
N ASN A 126 -8.33 11.09 2.17
CA ASN A 126 -7.15 10.75 2.98
C ASN A 126 -7.53 10.50 4.45
N VAL A 127 -8.08 9.33 4.74
CA VAL A 127 -8.53 8.96 6.09
C VAL A 127 -7.40 8.59 7.04
N THR A 128 -6.18 8.36 6.53
CA THR A 128 -5.01 7.98 7.35
C THR A 128 -4.04 9.14 7.61
N ASN A 129 -4.23 10.30 6.97
CA ASN A 129 -3.22 11.37 6.90
C ASN A 129 -1.83 10.86 6.47
N ASN A 130 -1.78 9.83 5.63
CA ASN A 130 -0.56 9.11 5.25
C ASN A 130 0.21 8.50 6.43
N HIS A 131 -0.46 8.15 7.54
CA HIS A 131 0.22 7.56 8.69
C HIS A 131 0.78 6.18 8.32
N PRO A 132 2.11 5.94 8.33
CA PRO A 132 2.69 4.73 7.74
C PRO A 132 2.13 3.43 8.34
N PHE A 133 1.95 3.40 9.66
CA PHE A 133 1.37 2.23 10.34
C PHE A 133 -0.11 2.01 10.02
N LEU A 134 -0.92 3.07 9.86
CA LEU A 134 -2.35 2.93 9.56
C LEU A 134 -2.54 2.56 8.08
N THR A 135 -1.71 3.10 7.19
CA THR A 135 -1.62 2.66 5.79
C THR A 135 -1.34 1.15 5.72
N ALA A 136 -0.42 0.65 6.54
CA ALA A 136 -0.16 -0.79 6.63
C ALA A 136 -1.35 -1.61 7.14
N MET A 137 -2.20 -1.06 8.01
CA MET A 137 -3.41 -1.76 8.46
C MET A 137 -4.40 -2.00 7.31
N ILE A 138 -4.48 -1.07 6.35
CA ILE A 138 -5.30 -1.26 5.15
C ILE A 138 -4.69 -2.36 4.27
N VAL A 139 -3.36 -2.35 4.12
CA VAL A 139 -2.63 -3.45 3.46
C VAL A 139 -2.93 -4.79 4.09
N LEU A 140 -2.92 -4.88 5.42
CA LEU A 140 -3.23 -6.12 6.12
C LEU A 140 -4.66 -6.59 5.94
N ALA A 141 -5.63 -5.67 5.86
CA ALA A 141 -7.02 -6.03 5.61
C ALA A 141 -7.14 -6.81 4.30
N HIS A 142 -6.55 -6.30 3.22
CA HIS A 142 -6.53 -6.99 1.93
C HIS A 142 -5.69 -8.27 1.93
N MET A 143 -4.53 -8.26 2.60
CA MET A 143 -3.70 -9.46 2.72
C MET A 143 -4.35 -10.57 3.55
N SER A 144 -5.33 -10.23 4.40
CA SER A 144 -6.11 -11.21 5.16
C SER A 144 -7.05 -12.02 4.26
N GLU A 145 -7.53 -11.45 3.15
CA GLU A 145 -8.27 -12.16 2.11
C GLU A 145 -7.31 -12.99 1.24
N THR A 146 -6.19 -12.39 0.80
CA THR A 146 -5.11 -13.09 0.12
C THR A 146 -3.82 -12.29 0.11
N VAL A 147 -2.70 -12.93 0.45
CA VAL A 147 -1.37 -12.28 0.36
C VAL A 147 -0.93 -11.93 -1.07
N THR A 148 -1.69 -12.35 -2.09
CA THR A 148 -1.47 -12.02 -3.52
C THR A 148 -2.33 -10.85 -4.00
N TYR A 149 -3.03 -10.17 -3.08
CA TYR A 149 -4.04 -9.17 -3.42
C TYR A 149 -3.49 -8.07 -4.31
N TYR A 150 -2.35 -7.47 -3.95
CA TYR A 150 -1.78 -6.35 -4.68
C TYR A 150 -1.24 -6.72 -6.06
N GLU A 151 -0.71 -7.94 -6.25
CA GLU A 151 -0.30 -8.41 -7.58
C GLU A 151 -1.51 -8.63 -8.48
N ARG A 152 -2.61 -9.13 -7.92
CA ARG A 152 -3.88 -9.29 -8.65
C ARG A 152 -4.52 -7.94 -8.97
N LEU A 153 -4.47 -7.01 -8.02
CA LEU A 153 -4.96 -5.65 -8.19
C LEU A 153 -4.23 -4.96 -9.34
N LYS A 154 -2.90 -5.05 -9.39
CA LYS A 154 -2.08 -4.48 -10.48
C LYS A 154 -2.52 -4.98 -11.86
N VAL A 155 -2.80 -6.29 -11.99
CA VAL A 155 -3.33 -6.87 -13.23
C VAL A 155 -4.70 -6.27 -13.57
N MET A 156 -5.63 -6.28 -12.60
CA MET A 156 -6.99 -5.78 -12.80
C MET A 156 -7.03 -4.29 -13.19
N GLU A 157 -6.24 -3.46 -12.51
CA GLU A 157 -6.15 -2.01 -12.80
C GLU A 157 -5.60 -1.76 -14.20
N THR A 158 -4.57 -2.50 -14.61
CA THR A 158 -3.99 -2.35 -15.95
C THR A 158 -4.96 -2.82 -17.05
N GLU A 159 -5.72 -3.88 -16.81
CA GLU A 159 -6.80 -4.31 -17.72
C GLU A 159 -7.89 -3.22 -17.85
N GLY A 160 -8.23 -2.56 -16.75
CA GLY A 160 -9.15 -1.41 -16.74
C GLY A 160 -8.60 -0.21 -17.52
N GLU A 161 -7.31 0.10 -17.39
CA GLU A 161 -6.65 1.16 -18.15
C GLU A 161 -6.68 0.89 -19.65
N ILE A 162 -6.31 -0.31 -20.08
CA ILE A 162 -6.37 -0.76 -21.48
C ILE A 162 -7.78 -0.59 -22.05
N PHE A 163 -8.80 -0.99 -21.28
CA PHE A 163 -10.20 -0.85 -21.68
C PHE A 163 -10.58 0.61 -21.90
N GLU A 164 -10.24 1.51 -20.97
CA GLU A 164 -10.56 2.94 -21.09
C GLU A 164 -9.78 3.63 -22.21
N ILE A 165 -8.51 3.27 -22.44
CA ILE A 165 -7.73 3.75 -23.60
C ILE A 165 -8.40 3.31 -24.90
N THR A 166 -8.79 2.04 -25.00
CA THR A 166 -9.49 1.49 -26.19
C THR A 166 -10.79 2.23 -26.47
N ARG A 167 -11.58 2.52 -25.44
CA ARG A 167 -12.81 3.34 -25.57
C ARG A 167 -12.51 4.76 -26.06
N LYS A 168 -11.43 5.39 -25.56
CA LYS A 168 -10.99 6.72 -26.04
C LYS A 168 -10.57 6.69 -27.51
N ILE A 169 -9.86 5.65 -27.96
CA ILE A 169 -9.44 5.47 -29.36
C ILE A 169 -10.65 5.41 -30.29
N GLN A 170 -11.71 4.68 -29.90
CA GLN A 170 -12.93 4.56 -30.70
C GLN A 170 -13.65 5.90 -30.89
N LYS A 171 -13.59 6.78 -29.88
CA LYS A 171 -14.22 8.11 -29.89
C LYS A 171 -13.36 9.22 -30.51
N THR A 172 -12.05 9.01 -30.62
CA THR A 172 -11.10 10.00 -31.12
C THR A 172 -10.98 9.93 -32.65
N ARG A 173 -10.59 11.02 -33.33
CA ARG A 173 -10.33 11.04 -34.78
C ARG A 173 -9.02 11.77 -35.08
N GLY A 174 -8.42 11.45 -36.24
CA GLY A 174 -7.20 12.11 -36.72
C GLY A 174 -5.97 11.80 -35.85
N LYS A 175 -5.00 12.73 -35.86
CA LYS A 175 -3.67 12.56 -35.27
C LYS A 175 -3.67 12.29 -33.76
N ALA A 176 -4.72 12.69 -33.04
CA ALA A 176 -4.85 12.41 -31.60
C ALA A 176 -4.95 10.90 -31.27
N LYS A 177 -5.23 10.03 -32.25
CA LYS A 177 -5.20 8.57 -32.06
C LYS A 177 -3.79 8.01 -31.91
N GLU A 178 -2.79 8.64 -32.53
CA GLU A 178 -1.41 8.11 -32.53
C GLU A 178 -0.86 8.03 -31.11
N GLU A 179 -1.14 9.04 -30.29
CA GLU A 179 -0.70 9.06 -28.89
C GLU A 179 -1.45 8.03 -28.04
N LEU A 180 -2.75 7.86 -28.27
CA LEU A 180 -3.54 6.84 -27.56
C LEU A 180 -3.08 5.41 -27.90
N TYR A 181 -2.63 5.15 -29.14
CA TYR A 181 -2.06 3.85 -29.49
C TYR A 181 -0.71 3.59 -28.81
N LYS A 182 0.11 4.62 -28.57
CA LYS A 182 1.33 4.47 -27.78
C LYS A 182 1.01 4.15 -26.32
N GLN A 183 0.07 4.90 -25.71
CA GLN A 183 -0.41 4.62 -24.36
C GLN A 183 -0.97 3.20 -24.25
N LEU A 184 -1.72 2.73 -25.26
CA LEU A 184 -2.23 1.36 -25.31
C LEU A 184 -1.08 0.35 -25.33
N ALA A 185 -0.06 0.56 -26.16
CA ALA A 185 1.09 -0.34 -26.23
C ALA A 185 1.88 -0.39 -24.90
N ASP A 186 2.06 0.76 -24.25
CA ASP A 186 2.71 0.85 -22.94
C ASP A 186 1.89 0.14 -21.85
N ALA A 187 0.56 0.28 -21.88
CA ALA A 187 -0.33 -0.41 -20.94
C ALA A 187 -0.38 -1.92 -21.19
N GLU A 188 -0.36 -2.38 -22.44
CA GLU A 188 -0.26 -3.80 -22.80
C GLU A 188 1.06 -4.41 -22.33
N LEU A 189 2.18 -3.70 -22.48
CA LEU A 189 3.47 -4.12 -21.94
C LEU A 189 3.43 -4.21 -20.41
N SER A 190 2.84 -3.20 -19.76
CA SER A 190 2.67 -3.18 -18.30
C SER A 190 1.80 -4.35 -17.81
N LEU A 191 0.77 -4.74 -18.56
CA LEU A 191 -0.07 -5.90 -18.23
C LEU A 191 0.72 -7.21 -18.33
N VAL A 192 1.56 -7.34 -19.35
CA VAL A 192 2.45 -8.51 -19.50
C VAL A 192 3.38 -8.62 -18.30
N ASP A 193 3.98 -7.51 -17.86
CA ASP A 193 4.89 -7.52 -16.72
C ASP A 193 4.15 -7.75 -15.39
N ALA A 194 2.98 -7.16 -15.17
CA ALA A 194 2.13 -7.44 -14.01
C ALA A 194 1.74 -8.92 -13.91
N ARG A 195 1.39 -9.56 -15.05
CA ARG A 195 1.07 -11.00 -15.09
C ARG A 195 2.29 -11.87 -14.81
N LYS A 196 3.49 -11.48 -15.27
CA LYS A 196 4.74 -12.19 -14.94
C LYS A 196 5.08 -12.09 -13.46
N GLU A 197 4.94 -10.90 -12.87
CA GLU A 197 5.15 -10.69 -11.43
C GLU A 197 4.17 -11.53 -10.60
N LEU A 198 2.88 -11.54 -10.96
CA LEU A 198 1.89 -12.40 -10.32
C LEU A 198 2.24 -13.89 -10.47
N ALA A 199 2.61 -14.34 -11.66
CA ALA A 199 3.04 -15.72 -11.88
C ALA A 199 4.26 -16.09 -11.02
N HIS A 200 5.26 -15.20 -10.97
CA HIS A 200 6.43 -15.40 -10.14
C HIS A 200 6.09 -15.50 -8.65
N ARG A 201 5.25 -14.59 -8.12
CA ARG A 201 4.73 -14.65 -6.74
C ARG A 201 4.06 -15.98 -6.44
N LEU A 202 3.24 -16.49 -7.36
CA LEU A 202 2.55 -17.78 -7.22
C LEU A 202 3.52 -18.96 -7.21
N ASP A 203 4.61 -18.90 -7.95
CA ASP A 203 5.66 -19.93 -7.98
C ASP A 203 6.48 -19.99 -6.69
N ILE A 204 6.58 -18.88 -5.94
CA ILE A 204 7.40 -18.77 -4.71
C ILE A 204 6.56 -18.67 -3.41
N MET A 205 5.45 -19.40 -3.36
CA MET A 205 4.57 -19.50 -2.20
C MET A 205 4.98 -20.59 -1.19
N ASP A 206 6.17 -21.18 -1.34
CA ASP A 206 6.62 -22.37 -0.57
C ASP A 206 6.67 -22.14 0.95
N GLU A 207 7.00 -20.93 1.39
CA GLU A 207 7.03 -20.57 2.82
C GLU A 207 5.69 -20.03 3.35
N ILE A 208 4.73 -19.73 2.47
CA ILE A 208 3.44 -19.16 2.87
C ILE A 208 2.43 -20.30 3.03
N PRO A 209 1.88 -20.52 4.25
CA PRO A 209 0.86 -21.54 4.45
C PRO A 209 -0.40 -21.21 3.66
N VAL A 210 -1.15 -22.25 3.31
CA VAL A 210 -2.50 -22.09 2.75
C VAL A 210 -3.37 -21.30 3.72
N LEU A 211 -4.31 -20.53 3.16
CA LEU A 211 -5.26 -19.77 3.96
C LEU A 211 -6.14 -20.71 4.79
N GLU A 212 -6.39 -20.33 6.03
CA GLU A 212 -7.30 -21.02 6.95
C GLU A 212 -8.76 -20.77 6.55
N GLU A 213 -9.05 -19.54 6.10
CA GLU A 213 -10.35 -19.09 5.60
C GLU A 213 -10.22 -18.61 4.15
N VAL A 214 -11.16 -18.99 3.28
CA VAL A 214 -11.16 -18.64 1.85
C VAL A 214 -12.40 -17.82 1.53
N GLY A 215 -12.20 -16.59 1.06
CA GLY A 215 -13.27 -15.64 0.76
C GLY A 215 -13.76 -14.89 2.01
N ASP A 216 -14.71 -13.99 1.79
CA ASP A 216 -15.45 -13.27 2.82
C ASP A 216 -16.61 -14.09 3.40
#